data_AF-A0A3N5KZ26-F1
#
_entry.id   AF-A0A3N5KZ26-F1
#
_cell.length_a   1.000
_cell.length_b   1.000
_cell.length_c   1.000
_cell.angle_alpha   90.00
_cell.angle_beta   90.00
_cell.angle_gamma   90.00
#
_symmetry.space_group_name_H-M   'P 1'
#
loop_
_entity.id
_entity.type
_entity.pdbx_description
1 polymer ?
#
loop_
_entity_poly.entity_id
_entity_poly.type
_entity_poly.pdbx_seq_one_letter_code
_entity_poly.pdbx_strand_id
1 'polypeptide(L)'
;MTTTEQTSTNLIELRQYLLHAGQRDTLIDVFDREFVETQEAVGMDVLGQFRDPQRPDYFVWLRGFPDMAARHESLTTFYDGPVWAKHRDVANATMIDSDNVMLLRAVTKDDALPAHRPNQRDMRNPTGLVVVVAEHVEHIKEESILNFKSDVIPVLHQSGCRTLGVYATEVAPNTFARLRVRTDRAIVWIGAIDSDDSSAVRQAITPLAERRRDRHVLIPTTRSVLDGTAR
;
A
#
# COMPACT_ATOMS: atom_id res chain seq x y z
N MET A 1 -22.38 -23.10 13.27
CA MET A 1 -21.07 -22.87 12.64
C MET A 1 -20.97 -21.39 12.38
N THR A 2 -20.28 -20.65 13.25
CA THR A 2 -20.08 -19.20 13.11
C THR A 2 -19.04 -18.98 12.02
N THR A 3 -19.49 -18.61 10.81
CA THR A 3 -18.62 -18.08 9.78
C THR A 3 -17.90 -16.88 10.38
N THR A 4 -16.59 -17.00 10.59
CA THR A 4 -15.79 -15.86 11.00
C THR A 4 -15.79 -14.92 9.79
N GLU A 5 -16.55 -13.82 9.83
CA GLU A 5 -16.47 -12.80 8.80
C GLU A 5 -15.01 -12.34 8.74
N GLN A 6 -14.38 -12.63 7.61
CA GLN A 6 -13.02 -12.21 7.35
C GLN A 6 -13.10 -10.71 7.07
N THR A 7 -12.68 -9.90 8.03
CA THR A 7 -12.63 -8.45 7.89
C THR A 7 -11.73 -8.11 6.70
N SER A 8 -12.17 -7.20 5.83
CA SER A 8 -11.43 -6.73 4.65
C SER A 8 -11.13 -5.24 4.77
N THR A 9 -10.00 -4.82 4.20
CA THR A 9 -9.55 -3.44 4.25
C THR A 9 -10.04 -2.69 3.01
N ASN A 10 -11.27 -2.15 3.11
CA ASN A 10 -11.96 -1.49 2.00
C ASN A 10 -11.34 -0.16 1.58
N LEU A 11 -10.66 0.52 2.51
CA LEU A 11 -9.98 1.79 2.27
C LEU A 11 -8.49 1.62 2.59
N ILE A 12 -7.60 1.91 1.64
CA ILE A 12 -6.15 1.82 1.84
C ILE A 12 -5.48 3.15 1.51
N GLU A 13 -4.29 3.33 2.08
CA GLU A 13 -3.35 4.36 1.68
C GLU A 13 -2.09 3.69 1.10
N LEU A 14 -1.82 3.97 -0.17
CA LEU A 14 -0.50 3.71 -0.77
C LEU A 14 0.37 4.95 -0.55
N ARG A 15 1.39 4.79 0.29
CA ARG A 15 2.26 5.89 0.76
C ARG A 15 3.65 5.70 0.19
N GLN A 16 4.20 6.76 -0.39
CA GLN A 16 5.51 6.75 -1.04
C GLN A 16 6.33 7.94 -0.51
N TYR A 17 7.23 7.69 0.43
CA TYR A 17 8.03 8.76 1.02
C TYR A 17 9.35 8.91 0.28
N LEU A 18 9.72 10.14 -0.04
CA LEU A 18 11.07 10.47 -0.47
C LEU A 18 11.92 10.70 0.78
N LEU A 19 13.03 9.99 0.89
CA LEU A 19 13.91 10.01 2.03
C LEU A 19 15.25 10.68 1.70
N HIS A 20 15.97 11.06 2.74
CA HIS A 20 17.39 11.35 2.60
C HIS A 20 18.16 10.07 2.23
N ALA A 21 19.23 10.24 1.46
CA ALA A 21 20.05 9.12 0.98
C ALA A 21 20.48 8.19 2.14
N GLY A 22 20.22 6.89 1.98
CA GLY A 22 20.59 5.86 2.96
C GLY A 22 19.72 5.79 4.22
N GLN A 23 18.68 6.62 4.36
CA GLN A 23 17.83 6.62 5.57
C GLN A 23 16.67 5.61 5.55
N ARG A 24 16.49 4.86 4.45
CA ARG A 24 15.37 3.91 4.30
C ARG A 24 15.33 2.85 5.39
N ASP A 25 16.46 2.20 5.66
CA ASP A 25 16.50 1.13 6.68
C ASP A 25 16.36 1.71 8.09
N THR A 26 16.84 2.93 8.35
CA THR A 26 16.56 3.64 9.61
C THR A 26 15.07 3.89 9.81
N LEU A 27 14.34 4.29 8.77
CA LEU A 27 12.89 4.48 8.88
C LEU A 27 12.16 3.13 9.06
N ILE A 28 12.59 2.07 8.37
CA ILE A 28 12.08 0.70 8.56
C ILE A 28 12.24 0.27 10.01
N ASP A 29 13.42 0.49 10.62
CA ASP A 29 13.67 0.12 12.02
C ASP A 29 12.72 0.84 12.99
N VAL A 30 12.42 2.12 12.75
CA VAL A 30 11.46 2.88 13.56
C VAL A 30 10.05 2.30 13.38
N PHE A 31 9.67 1.98 12.14
CA PHE A 31 8.37 1.36 11.87
C PHE A 31 8.22 0.03 12.59
N ASP A 32 9.18 -0.87 12.37
CA ASP A 32 9.18 -2.24 12.89
C ASP A 32 9.14 -2.28 14.42
N ARG A 33 9.84 -1.35 15.08
CA ARG A 33 9.91 -1.33 16.55
C ARG A 33 8.78 -0.57 17.21
N GLU A 34 8.36 0.55 16.63
CA GLU A 34 7.55 1.54 17.35
C GLU A 34 6.19 1.81 16.69
N PHE A 35 6.05 1.69 15.36
CA PHE A 35 4.84 2.15 14.65
C PHE A 35 3.93 1.08 14.08
N VAL A 36 4.38 -0.15 13.86
CA VAL A 36 3.51 -1.20 13.31
C VAL A 36 2.41 -1.54 14.32
N GLU A 37 2.76 -2.12 15.47
CA GLU A 37 1.80 -2.57 16.47
C GLU A 37 0.99 -1.44 17.08
N THR A 38 1.57 -0.25 17.23
CA THR A 38 0.88 0.89 17.85
C THR A 38 -0.14 1.55 16.92
N GLN A 39 0.06 1.48 15.59
CA GLN A 39 -0.99 1.83 14.63
C GLN A 39 -2.09 0.75 14.58
N GLU A 40 -1.70 -0.53 14.62
CA GLU A 40 -2.66 -1.65 14.67
C GLU A 40 -3.53 -1.60 15.93
N ALA A 41 -2.95 -1.24 17.09
CA ALA A 41 -3.66 -1.10 18.36
C ALA A 41 -4.77 -0.02 18.34
N VAL A 42 -4.71 0.93 17.41
CA VAL A 42 -5.74 1.97 17.23
C VAL A 42 -6.61 1.72 15.99
N GLY A 43 -6.59 0.52 15.43
CA GLY A 43 -7.52 0.07 14.38
C GLY A 43 -7.04 0.24 12.94
N MET A 44 -5.74 0.50 12.70
CA MET A 44 -5.18 0.53 11.33
C MET A 44 -4.62 -0.82 10.93
N ASP A 45 -4.84 -1.24 9.69
CA ASP A 45 -4.18 -2.42 9.13
C ASP A 45 -2.83 -2.04 8.53
N VAL A 46 -1.69 -2.38 9.14
CA VAL A 46 -0.37 -2.16 8.52
C VAL A 46 -0.05 -3.31 7.55
N LEU A 47 -0.49 -3.15 6.30
CA LEU A 47 -0.47 -4.20 5.26
C LEU A 47 0.94 -4.55 4.78
N GLY A 48 1.86 -3.58 4.75
CA GLY A 48 3.25 -3.88 4.49
C GLY A 48 4.13 -2.67 4.24
N GLN A 49 5.42 -2.89 4.37
CA GLN A 49 6.47 -1.93 4.07
C GLN A 49 7.41 -2.56 3.06
N PHE A 50 7.89 -1.76 2.11
CA PHE A 50 8.57 -2.29 0.93
C PHE A 50 9.79 -1.47 0.54
N ARG A 51 10.76 -2.18 -0.05
CA ARG A 51 11.90 -1.59 -0.75
C ARG A 51 11.61 -1.59 -2.25
N ASP A 52 11.77 -0.45 -2.89
CA ASP A 52 11.81 -0.36 -4.35
C ASP A 52 13.28 -0.45 -4.83
N PRO A 53 13.67 -1.47 -5.60
CA PRO A 53 15.04 -1.62 -6.08
C PRO A 53 15.47 -0.53 -7.08
N GLN A 54 14.52 0.08 -7.80
CA GLN A 54 14.81 1.14 -8.77
C GLN A 54 14.81 2.53 -8.13
N ARG A 55 14.30 2.65 -6.90
CA ARG A 55 14.17 3.90 -6.15
C ARG A 55 14.68 3.71 -4.71
N PRO A 56 16.02 3.67 -4.50
CA PRO A 56 16.61 3.35 -3.21
C PRO A 56 16.24 4.33 -2.09
N ASP A 57 15.99 5.59 -2.45
CA ASP A 57 15.62 6.67 -1.51
C ASP A 57 14.11 6.76 -1.28
N TYR A 58 13.32 5.79 -1.76
CA TYR A 58 11.89 5.73 -1.51
C TYR A 58 11.55 4.65 -0.48
N PHE A 59 10.69 5.02 0.47
CA PHE A 59 10.01 4.10 1.36
C PHE A 59 8.54 3.99 0.95
N VAL A 60 8.16 2.80 0.46
CA VAL A 60 6.79 2.53 0.02
C VAL A 60 6.12 1.66 1.06
N TRP A 61 4.92 2.03 1.50
CA TRP A 61 4.15 1.23 2.45
C TRP A 61 2.66 1.37 2.24
N LEU A 62 1.94 0.35 2.70
CA LEU A 62 0.50 0.24 2.63
C LEU A 62 -0.05 0.12 4.05
N ARG A 63 -1.08 0.92 4.32
CA ARG A 63 -1.99 0.67 5.44
C ARG A 63 -3.42 0.76 4.99
N GLY A 64 -4.35 0.30 5.80
CA GLY A 64 -5.73 0.64 5.55
C GLY A 64 -6.64 0.63 6.75
N PHE A 65 -7.91 0.82 6.43
CA PHE A 65 -8.98 1.20 7.33
C PHE A 65 -10.29 0.56 6.86
N PRO A 66 -11.24 0.33 7.78
CA PRO A 66 -12.59 -0.08 7.41
C PRO A 66 -13.31 0.96 6.55
N ASP A 67 -13.21 2.24 6.92
CA ASP A 67 -13.86 3.38 6.26
C ASP A 67 -13.19 4.73 6.62
N MET A 68 -13.77 5.84 6.12
CA MET A 68 -13.26 7.20 6.32
C MET A 68 -13.39 7.72 7.76
N ALA A 69 -14.41 7.26 8.51
CA ALA A 69 -14.61 7.67 9.90
C ALA A 69 -13.60 6.96 10.80
N ALA A 70 -13.47 5.64 10.65
CA ALA A 70 -12.44 4.85 11.33
C ALA A 70 -11.04 5.39 11.00
N ARG A 71 -10.78 5.72 9.73
CA ARG A 71 -9.53 6.39 9.32
C ARG A 71 -9.28 7.67 10.13
N HIS A 72 -10.26 8.56 10.23
CA HIS A 72 -10.07 9.79 10.97
C HIS A 72 -9.75 9.53 12.45
N GLU A 73 -10.52 8.66 13.11
CA GLU A 73 -10.36 8.33 14.53
C GLU A 73 -9.00 7.68 14.82
N SER A 74 -8.62 6.66 14.05
CA SER A 74 -7.33 5.97 14.21
C SER A 74 -6.16 6.92 14.01
N LEU A 75 -6.22 7.78 12.97
CA LEU A 75 -5.15 8.75 12.70
C LEU A 75 -5.04 9.80 13.81
N THR A 76 -6.17 10.35 14.27
CA THR A 76 -6.18 11.28 15.41
C THR A 76 -5.53 10.64 16.63
N THR A 77 -5.97 9.43 17.00
CA THR A 77 -5.47 8.72 18.17
C THR A 77 -3.97 8.45 18.08
N PHE A 78 -3.47 8.02 16.91
CA PHE A 78 -2.05 7.73 16.75
C PHE A 78 -1.18 8.99 16.72
N TYR A 79 -1.51 9.97 15.88
CA TYR A 79 -0.66 11.14 15.66
C TYR A 79 -0.75 12.19 16.78
N ASP A 80 -1.83 12.19 17.58
CA ASP A 80 -1.90 12.98 18.81
C ASP A 80 -1.47 12.18 20.04
N GLY A 81 -1.15 10.90 19.84
CA GLY A 81 -0.76 9.97 20.89
C GLY A 81 0.71 10.07 21.31
N PRO A 82 1.07 9.45 22.45
CA PRO A 82 2.41 9.53 23.03
C PRO A 82 3.47 8.84 22.20
N VAL A 83 3.11 7.77 21.45
CA VAL A 83 4.06 7.03 20.61
C VAL A 83 4.58 7.91 19.48
N TRP A 84 3.68 8.54 18.72
CA TRP A 84 4.10 9.49 17.68
C TRP A 84 4.86 10.67 18.29
N ALA A 85 4.36 11.26 19.38
CA ALA A 85 5.04 12.38 20.04
C ALA A 85 6.50 12.07 20.43
N LYS A 86 6.77 10.84 20.89
CA LYS A 86 8.10 10.38 21.30
C LYS A 86 9.03 10.07 20.12
N HIS A 87 8.51 9.53 19.03
CA HIS A 87 9.34 8.97 17.95
C HIS A 87 9.32 9.78 16.64
N ARG A 88 8.45 10.79 16.51
CA ARG A 88 8.31 11.60 15.29
C ARG A 88 9.59 12.29 14.86
N ASP A 89 10.44 12.75 15.79
CA ASP A 89 11.64 13.50 15.43
C ASP A 89 12.65 12.62 14.70
N VAL A 90 12.82 11.37 15.15
CA VAL A 90 13.66 10.36 14.48
C VAL A 90 13.07 9.99 13.12
N ALA A 91 11.76 9.76 13.04
CA ALA A 91 11.10 9.43 11.78
C ALA A 91 11.21 10.59 10.77
N ASN A 92 10.86 11.82 11.18
CA ASN A 92 10.88 13.01 10.34
C ASN A 92 12.28 13.35 9.84
N ALA A 93 13.33 13.12 10.64
CA ALA A 93 14.71 13.34 10.22
C ALA A 93 15.14 12.45 9.02
N THR A 94 14.41 11.36 8.75
CA THR A 94 14.67 10.50 7.58
C THR A 94 14.01 11.01 6.28
N MET A 95 12.98 11.85 6.38
CA MET A 95 12.05 12.14 5.30
C MET A 95 12.30 13.53 4.69
N ILE A 96 12.31 13.59 3.36
CA ILE A 96 12.26 14.83 2.57
C ILE A 96 10.81 15.18 2.24
N ASP A 97 10.03 14.19 1.80
CA ASP A 97 8.62 14.35 1.43
C ASP A 97 7.81 13.11 1.83
N SER A 98 6.68 13.33 2.50
CA SER A 98 5.74 12.31 2.93
C SER A 98 4.32 12.47 2.36
N ASP A 99 4.12 13.44 1.46
CA ASP A 99 2.80 13.87 0.96
C ASP A 99 2.33 13.05 -0.27
N ASN A 100 3.20 12.24 -0.89
CA ASN A 100 2.84 11.36 -2.00
C ASN A 100 2.07 10.13 -1.48
N VAL A 101 0.78 10.36 -1.23
CA VAL A 101 -0.17 9.39 -0.69
C VAL A 101 -1.36 9.28 -1.62
N MET A 102 -1.68 8.06 -2.08
CA MET A 102 -2.95 7.77 -2.73
C MET A 102 -3.92 7.18 -1.70
N LEU A 103 -5.06 7.83 -1.51
CA LEU A 103 -6.17 7.27 -0.73
C LEU A 103 -7.10 6.52 -1.68
N LEU A 104 -7.32 5.25 -1.43
CA LEU A 104 -7.88 4.31 -2.39
C LEU A 104 -8.99 3.48 -1.75
N ARG A 105 -10.09 3.28 -2.46
CA ARG A 105 -11.21 2.40 -2.09
C ARG A 105 -11.27 1.19 -3.00
N ALA A 106 -11.51 0.00 -2.44
CA ALA A 106 -11.68 -1.22 -3.21
C ALA A 106 -12.83 -1.06 -4.22
N VAL A 107 -12.64 -1.50 -5.45
CA VAL A 107 -13.64 -1.37 -6.52
C VAL A 107 -14.90 -2.18 -6.20
N THR A 108 -14.71 -3.40 -5.70
CA THR A 108 -15.76 -4.25 -5.14
C THR A 108 -15.27 -4.85 -3.82
N LYS A 109 -16.16 -5.51 -3.07
CA LYS A 109 -15.77 -6.21 -1.84
C LYS A 109 -14.75 -7.34 -2.10
N ASP A 110 -14.87 -8.03 -3.23
CA ASP A 110 -13.98 -9.12 -3.61
C ASP A 110 -12.61 -8.61 -4.10
N ASP A 111 -12.50 -7.31 -4.40
CA ASP A 111 -11.23 -6.66 -4.76
C ASP A 111 -10.48 -6.12 -3.53
N ALA A 112 -11.04 -6.23 -2.32
CA ALA A 112 -10.43 -5.71 -1.11
C ALA A 112 -9.37 -6.69 -0.55
N LEU A 113 -8.22 -6.14 -0.18
CA LEU A 113 -7.19 -6.87 0.56
C LEU A 113 -7.76 -7.38 1.90
N PRO A 114 -7.31 -8.56 2.36
CA PRO A 114 -7.72 -9.06 3.67
C PRO A 114 -7.21 -8.14 4.78
N ALA A 115 -8.08 -7.79 5.73
CA ALA A 115 -7.65 -7.08 6.94
C ALA A 115 -6.80 -8.02 7.80
N HIS A 116 -5.81 -7.45 8.47
CA HIS A 116 -4.87 -8.24 9.24
C HIS A 116 -5.25 -8.26 10.71
N ARG A 117 -4.99 -9.38 11.39
CA ARG A 117 -5.22 -9.49 12.83
C ARG A 117 -4.02 -8.89 13.58
N PRO A 118 -4.22 -7.89 14.45
CA PRO A 118 -3.15 -7.32 15.27
C PRO A 118 -2.42 -8.38 16.10
N ASN A 119 -1.12 -8.16 16.36
CA ASN A 119 -0.27 -8.97 17.25
C ASN A 119 0.11 -10.39 16.77
N GLN A 120 -0.04 -10.72 15.48
CA GLN A 120 0.45 -11.99 14.90
C GLN A 120 1.61 -11.79 13.92
N ARG A 121 2.68 -11.11 14.35
CA ARG A 121 3.92 -11.09 13.57
C ARG A 121 5.12 -11.29 14.47
N ASP A 122 5.72 -12.47 14.37
CA ASP A 122 7.16 -12.59 14.50
C ASP A 122 7.81 -11.92 13.27
N MET A 123 9.10 -11.59 13.36
CA MET A 123 9.85 -11.24 12.17
C MET A 123 9.74 -12.38 11.16
N ARG A 124 9.29 -12.07 9.94
CA ARG A 124 9.16 -13.03 8.84
C ARG A 124 10.34 -12.90 7.88
N ASN A 125 10.58 -13.97 7.13
CA ASN A 125 11.39 -13.93 5.91
C ASN A 125 10.42 -13.91 4.72
N PRO A 126 9.86 -12.75 4.35
CA PRO A 126 8.94 -12.69 3.23
C PRO A 126 9.67 -13.10 1.95
N THR A 127 8.98 -13.81 1.07
CA THR A 127 9.52 -14.25 -0.23
C THR A 127 8.85 -13.52 -1.37
N GLY A 128 9.48 -13.52 -2.54
CA GLY A 128 8.92 -12.97 -3.76
C GLY A 128 8.63 -11.47 -3.69
N LEU A 129 7.74 -10.99 -4.55
CA LEU A 129 7.56 -9.57 -4.82
C LEU A 129 6.09 -9.16 -4.77
N VAL A 130 5.87 -7.92 -4.36
CA VAL A 130 4.59 -7.21 -4.52
C VAL A 130 4.69 -6.28 -5.71
N VAL A 131 3.64 -6.21 -6.51
CA VAL A 131 3.59 -5.40 -7.72
C VAL A 131 2.40 -4.45 -7.63
N VAL A 132 2.64 -3.17 -7.89
CA VAL A 132 1.60 -2.14 -7.91
C VAL A 132 1.61 -1.46 -9.27
N VAL A 133 0.44 -1.41 -9.91
CA VAL A 133 0.21 -0.70 -11.16
C VAL A 133 -0.94 0.27 -10.95
N ALA A 134 -0.65 1.57 -11.04
CA ALA A 134 -1.65 2.63 -10.93
C ALA A 134 -1.81 3.36 -12.26
N GLU A 135 -2.98 3.24 -12.89
CA GLU A 135 -3.33 3.99 -14.09
C GLU A 135 -4.06 5.28 -13.74
N HIS A 136 -3.46 6.41 -14.13
CA HIS A 136 -4.04 7.72 -13.91
C HIS A 136 -5.17 7.99 -14.90
N VAL A 137 -6.29 8.48 -14.37
CA VAL A 137 -7.49 8.81 -15.14
C VAL A 137 -8.04 10.16 -14.72
N GLU A 138 -8.74 10.84 -15.62
CA GLU A 138 -9.41 12.11 -15.29
C GLU A 138 -10.64 11.89 -14.39
N HIS A 139 -11.37 10.80 -14.66
CA HIS A 139 -12.58 10.42 -13.93
C HIS A 139 -12.61 8.93 -13.64
N ILE A 140 -12.99 8.57 -12.42
CA ILE A 140 -13.28 7.17 -12.04
C ILE A 140 -14.69 6.85 -12.54
N LYS A 141 -14.78 6.15 -13.67
CA LYS A 141 -16.02 5.63 -14.25
C LYS A 141 -15.98 4.11 -14.28
N GLU A 142 -17.14 3.46 -14.26
CA GLU A 142 -17.26 2.00 -14.35
C GLU A 142 -16.56 1.46 -15.62
N GLU A 143 -16.77 2.11 -16.76
CA GLU A 143 -16.10 1.76 -18.02
C GLU A 143 -14.56 1.82 -17.90
N SER A 144 -14.02 2.87 -17.28
CA SER A 144 -12.57 3.00 -17.06
C SER A 144 -12.02 1.85 -16.20
N ILE A 145 -12.78 1.41 -15.20
CA ILE A 145 -12.43 0.28 -14.33
C ILE A 145 -12.48 -1.03 -15.11
N LEU A 146 -13.53 -1.25 -15.90
CA LEU A 146 -13.67 -2.45 -16.73
C LEU A 146 -12.54 -2.55 -17.76
N ASN A 147 -12.25 -1.45 -18.46
CA ASN A 147 -11.14 -1.39 -19.43
C ASN A 147 -9.81 -1.66 -18.74
N PHE A 148 -9.54 -1.02 -17.60
CA PHE A 148 -8.33 -1.28 -16.82
C PHE A 148 -8.22 -2.76 -16.43
N LYS A 149 -9.28 -3.36 -15.89
CA LYS A 149 -9.28 -4.79 -15.52
C LYS A 149 -9.02 -5.68 -16.73
N SER A 150 -9.63 -5.38 -17.88
CA SER A 150 -9.46 -6.14 -19.13
C SER A 150 -8.05 -6.01 -19.72
N ASP A 151 -7.48 -4.81 -19.70
CA ASP A 151 -6.22 -4.52 -20.39
C ASP A 151 -4.99 -4.86 -19.54
N VAL A 152 -5.08 -4.70 -18.22
CA VAL A 152 -3.92 -4.77 -17.31
C VAL A 152 -3.81 -6.12 -16.61
N ILE A 153 -4.92 -6.65 -16.09
CA ILE A 153 -4.88 -7.85 -15.24
C ILE A 153 -4.42 -9.10 -16.02
N PRO A 154 -4.93 -9.41 -17.22
CA PRO A 154 -4.49 -10.60 -17.97
C PRO A 154 -3.00 -10.57 -18.32
N VAL A 155 -2.47 -9.39 -18.66
CA VAL A 155 -1.05 -9.20 -18.99
C VAL A 155 -0.18 -9.48 -17.76
N LEU A 156 -0.60 -9.00 -16.59
CA LEU A 156 0.10 -9.27 -15.33
C LEU A 156 -0.02 -10.73 -14.90
N HIS A 157 -1.17 -11.37 -15.11
CA HIS A 157 -1.34 -12.80 -14.84
C HIS A 157 -0.43 -13.68 -15.71
N GLN A 158 -0.27 -13.33 -16.99
CA GLN A 158 0.66 -14.03 -17.89
C GLN A 158 2.12 -13.90 -17.45
N SER A 159 2.48 -12.85 -16.70
CA SER A 159 3.80 -12.69 -16.11
C SER A 159 4.04 -13.51 -14.83
N GLY A 160 3.03 -14.26 -14.36
CA GLY A 160 3.07 -15.05 -13.13
C GLY A 160 2.55 -14.30 -11.90
N CYS A 161 2.11 -13.05 -12.03
CA CYS A 161 1.48 -12.34 -10.93
C CYS A 161 0.07 -12.87 -10.65
N ARG A 162 -0.32 -12.84 -9.39
CA ARG A 162 -1.74 -12.98 -8.98
C ARG A 162 -2.27 -11.64 -8.47
N THR A 163 -3.57 -11.42 -8.66
CA THR A 163 -4.25 -10.26 -8.09
C THR A 163 -4.44 -10.45 -6.60
N LEU A 164 -4.09 -9.43 -5.82
CA LEU A 164 -4.44 -9.33 -4.40
C LEU A 164 -5.57 -8.33 -4.16
N GLY A 165 -5.64 -7.27 -4.96
CA GLY A 165 -6.74 -6.32 -4.88
C GLY A 165 -6.77 -5.31 -6.03
N VAL A 166 -7.95 -4.70 -6.21
CA VAL A 166 -8.18 -3.65 -7.20
C VAL A 166 -8.91 -2.49 -6.55
N TYR A 167 -8.32 -1.31 -6.67
CA TYR A 167 -8.78 -0.11 -6.00
C TYR A 167 -8.93 1.05 -6.98
N ALA A 168 -9.69 2.05 -6.59
CA ALA A 168 -9.78 3.34 -7.26
C ALA A 168 -9.60 4.46 -6.24
N THR A 169 -9.16 5.64 -6.68
CA THR A 169 -9.04 6.80 -5.79
C THR A 169 -10.35 7.07 -5.04
N GLU A 170 -10.26 7.17 -3.72
CA GLU A 170 -11.34 7.64 -2.87
C GLU A 170 -11.61 9.13 -3.16
N VAL A 171 -12.87 9.46 -3.44
CA VAL A 171 -13.29 10.81 -3.83
C VAL A 171 -13.85 11.61 -2.65
N ALA A 172 -14.10 10.96 -1.51
CA ALA A 172 -14.45 11.64 -0.28
C ALA A 172 -13.33 12.61 0.15
N PRO A 173 -13.67 13.79 0.70
CA PRO A 173 -12.67 14.74 1.18
C PRO A 173 -11.73 14.14 2.23
N ASN A 174 -10.46 14.54 2.21
CA ASN A 174 -9.52 14.16 3.26
C ASN A 174 -9.91 14.83 4.59
N THR A 175 -10.44 14.05 5.52
CA THR A 175 -10.87 14.51 6.85
C THR A 175 -9.70 14.70 7.83
N PHE A 176 -8.46 14.43 7.43
CA PHE A 176 -7.27 14.54 8.27
C PHE A 176 -6.19 15.39 7.59
N ALA A 177 -6.43 16.70 7.55
CA ALA A 177 -5.72 17.66 6.68
C ALA A 177 -4.19 17.72 6.87
N ARG A 178 -3.67 17.37 8.05
CA ARG A 178 -2.22 17.37 8.32
C ARG A 178 -1.44 16.29 7.57
N LEU A 179 -2.12 15.22 7.13
CA LEU A 179 -1.53 14.24 6.22
C LEU A 179 -2.11 14.49 4.84
N ARG A 180 -1.31 15.11 3.98
CA ARG A 180 -1.76 15.38 2.61
C ARG A 180 -1.97 14.07 1.86
N VAL A 181 -2.94 14.12 0.96
CA VAL A 181 -3.23 13.07 0.00
C VAL A 181 -3.26 13.71 -1.37
N ARG A 182 -2.81 12.97 -2.38
CA ARG A 182 -2.85 13.41 -3.77
C ARG A 182 -4.29 13.60 -4.22
N THR A 183 -4.49 14.54 -5.12
CA THR A 183 -5.79 14.85 -5.72
C THR A 183 -5.95 14.28 -7.12
N ASP A 184 -4.89 13.75 -7.72
CA ASP A 184 -5.00 13.01 -8.98
C ASP A 184 -5.69 11.65 -8.74
N ARG A 185 -6.36 11.18 -9.78
CA ARG A 185 -7.20 9.99 -9.71
C ARG A 185 -6.53 8.85 -10.45
N ALA A 186 -6.59 7.67 -9.86
CA ALA A 186 -6.04 6.45 -10.44
C ALA A 186 -6.92 5.24 -10.14
N ILE A 187 -6.83 4.25 -11.03
CA ILE A 187 -7.26 2.88 -10.78
C ILE A 187 -5.98 2.08 -10.49
N VAL A 188 -5.95 1.36 -9.38
CA VAL A 188 -4.75 0.71 -8.84
C VAL A 188 -5.00 -0.78 -8.73
N TRP A 189 -4.13 -1.55 -9.39
CA TRP A 189 -4.03 -2.98 -9.17
C TRP A 189 -2.85 -3.27 -8.24
N ILE A 190 -3.08 -4.16 -7.28
CA ILE A 190 -2.06 -4.69 -6.38
C ILE A 190 -2.04 -6.20 -6.58
N GLY A 191 -0.85 -6.74 -6.81
CA GLY A 191 -0.65 -8.16 -6.94
C GLY A 191 0.68 -8.62 -6.37
N ALA A 192 0.92 -9.92 -6.49
CA ALA A 192 2.14 -10.54 -5.99
C ALA A 192 2.61 -11.67 -6.89
N ILE A 193 3.90 -11.98 -6.82
CA ILE A 193 4.55 -13.08 -7.52
C ILE A 193 5.48 -13.81 -6.55
N ASP A 194 5.40 -15.14 -6.52
CA ASP A 194 6.26 -16.00 -5.68
C ASP A 194 7.59 -16.26 -6.39
N SER A 195 8.33 -15.18 -6.66
CA SER A 195 9.61 -15.17 -7.35
C SER A 195 10.33 -13.86 -7.07
N ASP A 196 11.64 -13.92 -6.84
CA ASP A 196 12.48 -12.73 -6.72
C ASP A 196 12.88 -12.17 -8.10
N ASP A 197 12.65 -12.94 -9.18
CA ASP A 197 12.83 -12.46 -10.54
C ASP A 197 11.62 -11.65 -11.01
N SER A 198 11.88 -10.40 -11.34
CA SER A 198 10.90 -9.42 -11.82
C SER A 198 10.95 -9.21 -13.33
N SER A 199 11.79 -9.94 -14.08
CA SER A 199 12.04 -9.70 -15.50
C SER A 199 10.75 -9.83 -16.33
N ALA A 200 9.98 -10.91 -16.11
CA ALA A 200 8.70 -11.12 -16.80
C ALA A 200 7.68 -10.02 -16.44
N VAL A 201 7.59 -9.64 -15.17
CA VAL A 201 6.70 -8.56 -14.71
C VAL A 201 7.09 -7.23 -15.34
N ARG A 202 8.38 -6.89 -15.33
CA ARG A 202 8.92 -5.66 -15.92
C ARG A 202 8.64 -5.61 -17.42
N GLN A 203 8.82 -6.73 -18.13
CA GLN A 203 8.48 -6.83 -19.54
C GLN A 203 6.97 -6.67 -19.77
N ALA A 204 6.13 -7.25 -18.93
CA ALA A 204 4.67 -7.16 -19.05
C ALA A 204 4.14 -5.73 -18.80
N ILE A 205 4.74 -5.00 -17.86
CA ILE A 205 4.35 -3.61 -17.56
C ILE A 205 4.95 -2.58 -18.53
N THR A 206 5.93 -2.93 -19.37
CA THR A 206 6.54 -2.00 -20.35
C THR A 206 5.58 -1.61 -21.49
N PRO A 207 4.89 -2.55 -22.19
CA PRO A 207 3.91 -2.25 -23.24
C PRO A 207 2.74 -1.39 -22.76
N LEU A 208 2.48 -1.39 -21.45
CA LEU A 208 1.48 -0.54 -20.81
C LEU A 208 1.87 0.98 -20.78
N ALA A 209 2.80 1.45 -21.60
CA ALA A 209 3.31 2.82 -21.57
C ALA A 209 2.41 3.87 -22.23
N GLU A 210 1.40 3.49 -23.01
CA GLU A 210 0.52 4.43 -23.73
C GLU A 210 -0.28 5.35 -22.80
N ARG A 211 -0.50 4.92 -21.56
CA ARG A 211 -1.20 5.67 -20.51
C ARG A 211 -0.24 6.05 -19.40
N ARG A 212 -0.50 7.17 -18.72
CA ARG A 212 0.26 7.59 -17.52
C ARG A 212 0.05 6.56 -16.41
N ARG A 213 1.03 5.68 -16.22
CA ARG A 213 1.00 4.62 -15.21
C ARG A 213 2.19 4.69 -14.25
N ASP A 214 1.91 4.74 -12.95
CA ASP A 214 2.90 4.47 -11.92
C ASP A 214 3.05 2.95 -11.77
N ARG A 215 4.29 2.47 -11.69
CA ARG A 215 4.63 1.05 -11.71
C ARG A 215 5.69 0.77 -10.66
N HIS A 216 5.39 -0.15 -9.74
CA HIS A 216 6.28 -0.49 -8.64
C HIS A 216 6.44 -1.99 -8.55
N VAL A 217 7.70 -2.44 -8.50
CA VAL A 217 8.04 -3.82 -8.16
C VAL A 217 8.79 -3.77 -6.83
N LEU A 218 8.17 -4.32 -5.81
CA LEU A 218 8.43 -4.03 -4.42
C LEU A 218 8.90 -5.29 -3.68
N ILE A 219 10.02 -5.17 -2.98
CA ILE A 219 10.54 -6.21 -2.11
C ILE A 219 9.93 -6.01 -0.71
N PRO A 220 9.14 -6.95 -0.19
CA PRO A 220 8.58 -6.87 1.16
C PRO A 220 9.67 -6.89 2.26
N THR A 221 9.41 -6.18 3.35
CA THR A 221 10.26 -6.19 4.56
C THR A 221 9.78 -7.24 5.56
N THR A 222 10.60 -7.52 6.58
CA THR A 222 10.40 -8.53 7.63
C THR A 222 9.05 -8.45 8.36
N ARG A 223 8.41 -7.27 8.35
CA ARG A 223 7.13 -7.05 9.00
C ARG A 223 5.96 -6.96 8.03
N SER A 224 6.12 -7.19 6.72
CA SER A 224 5.01 -7.07 5.75
C SER A 224 3.98 -8.22 5.84
N VAL A 225 2.67 -7.92 5.70
CA VAL A 225 1.65 -8.94 5.44
C VAL A 225 1.73 -9.40 4.00
N LEU A 226 1.75 -8.41 3.10
CA LEU A 226 1.75 -8.65 1.67
C LEU A 226 3.17 -9.02 1.26
N ASP A 227 3.30 -10.22 0.70
CA ASP A 227 4.51 -10.75 0.12
C ASP A 227 4.16 -11.55 -1.15
N GLY A 228 5.18 -12.19 -1.71
CA GLY A 228 5.09 -13.08 -2.87
C GLY A 228 4.19 -14.29 -2.68
N THR A 229 3.66 -14.59 -1.49
CA THR A 229 2.78 -15.75 -1.20
C THR A 229 1.37 -15.38 -0.71
N ALA A 230 1.12 -14.13 -0.32
CA ALA A 230 -0.17 -13.58 0.10
C ALA A 230 -1.35 -13.94 -0.84
N ARG A 231 -2.55 -14.20 -0.34
CA ARG A 231 -3.72 -14.56 -1.16
C ARG A 231 -4.92 -13.70 -0.85
#